data_AF-A0A953M6F8-F1
#
_entry.id   AF-A0A953M6F8-F1
#
_cell.length_a   1.000
_cell.length_b   1.000
_cell.length_c   1.000
_cell.angle_alpha   90.00
_cell.angle_beta   90.00
_cell.angle_gamma   90.00
#
_symmetry.space_group_name_H-M   'P 1'
#
loop_
_entity.id
_entity.type
_entity.pdbx_description
1 polymer ?
#
loop_
_entity_poly.entity_id
_entity_poly.type
_entity_poly.pdbx_seq_one_letter_code
_entity_poly.pdbx_strand_id
1 'polypeptide(L)'
;MTKKDVLAMRIDQSTKLAATTFLRCLDESVASTDAIISLFYEVSEIKVADVRPEDYAAASIIDTESGEELVHEGKQIGEEAAEAIQNSSLKKVRVIQNPSDTLILNTIAEEKLEVFDAANDHERALLKVYSKLRPGNPPQVEKAAQLFQEKFFDDNRYRLGKVGRFRINRKFDLDVPEDQMFIRGEDFLRVIQYILDLRSNRVDPNTGRKVAQVDDIDHLGNRRLRTLDELAVEELRKGFLKLRRTVQERMSVKDPDEVAKIADLVNSKIDLQRHRLLLRSLRAEPGGRPDQPALQSRA
;
A
#
# COMPACT_ATOMS: atom_id res chain seq x y z
N MET A 1 10.57 -9.25 2.68
CA MET A 1 10.10 -10.16 3.76
C MET A 1 10.92 -9.96 5.02
N THR A 2 10.30 -10.09 6.19
CA THR A 2 11.02 -10.08 7.47
C THR A 2 11.55 -11.48 7.81
N LYS A 3 12.38 -11.61 8.86
CA LYS A 3 12.84 -12.91 9.36
C LYS A 3 11.71 -13.80 9.90
N LYS A 4 10.52 -13.23 10.15
CA LYS A 4 9.33 -13.94 10.64
C LYS A 4 8.39 -14.36 9.51
N ASP A 5 8.85 -14.34 8.26
CA ASP A 5 8.01 -14.58 7.08
C ASP A 5 6.74 -13.73 7.07
N VAL A 6 6.93 -12.42 7.27
CA VAL A 6 5.90 -11.39 7.14
C VAL A 6 6.18 -10.50 5.93
N LEU A 7 5.14 -10.23 5.14
CA LEU A 7 5.18 -9.28 4.04
C LEU A 7 5.04 -7.85 4.58
N ALA A 8 6.18 -7.27 4.92
CA ALA A 8 6.26 -5.89 5.38
C ALA A 8 6.56 -4.93 4.23
N MET A 9 5.92 -3.76 4.26
CA MET A 9 6.19 -2.63 3.38
C MET A 9 6.58 -1.38 4.17
N ARG A 10 7.08 -0.37 3.46
CA ARG A 10 7.35 0.98 3.98
C ARG A 10 6.78 1.99 3.01
N ILE A 11 6.21 3.07 3.56
CA ILE A 11 5.75 4.21 2.79
C ILE A 11 6.79 5.31 2.98
N ASP A 12 7.50 5.68 1.93
CA ASP A 12 8.61 6.64 1.98
C ASP A 12 9.66 6.24 3.03
N GLN A 13 9.94 7.12 4.00
CA GLN A 13 10.89 6.89 5.10
C GLN A 13 10.21 6.45 6.41
N SER A 14 8.94 6.02 6.35
CA SER A 14 8.19 5.60 7.54
C SER A 14 8.75 4.29 8.14
N THR A 15 8.26 3.96 9.34
CA THR A 15 8.47 2.61 9.89
C THR A 15 7.72 1.56 9.07
N LYS A 16 8.15 0.30 9.19
CA LYS A 16 7.54 -0.84 8.49
C LYS A 16 6.10 -1.04 8.97
N LEU A 17 5.23 -1.44 8.04
CA LEU A 17 3.88 -1.90 8.29
C LEU A 17 3.62 -3.21 7.51
N ALA A 18 2.61 -3.97 7.91
CA ALA A 18 2.14 -5.11 7.14
C ALA A 18 1.55 -4.63 5.80
N ALA A 19 1.82 -5.37 4.71
CA ALA A 19 1.36 -4.99 3.38
C ALA A 19 -0.17 -5.09 3.23
N THR A 20 -0.78 -6.07 3.88
CA THR A 20 -2.25 -6.22 3.95
C THR A 20 -2.92 -4.98 4.54
N THR A 21 -2.27 -4.24 5.46
CA THR A 21 -2.85 -3.04 6.06
C THR A 21 -3.01 -1.95 5.01
N PHE A 22 -2.07 -1.87 4.07
CA PHE A 22 -2.16 -0.94 2.96
C PHE A 22 -3.21 -1.37 1.93
N LEU A 23 -3.34 -2.68 1.67
CA LEU A 23 -4.40 -3.22 0.81
C LEU A 23 -5.79 -2.84 1.36
N ARG A 24 -6.02 -3.02 2.66
CA ARG A 24 -7.26 -2.61 3.34
C ARG A 24 -7.56 -1.13 3.17
N CYS A 25 -6.54 -0.26 3.17
CA CYS A 25 -6.74 1.18 2.94
C CYS A 25 -7.04 1.53 1.47
N LEU A 26 -6.54 0.74 0.51
CA LEU A 26 -6.70 1.05 -0.92
C LEU A 26 -8.12 0.76 -1.43
N ASP A 27 -8.79 -0.24 -0.87
CA ASP A 27 -10.10 -0.68 -1.31
C ASP A 27 -10.88 -1.26 -0.13
N GLU A 28 -12.00 -0.60 0.20
CA GLU A 28 -12.87 -0.96 1.31
C GLU A 28 -13.56 -2.32 1.08
N SER A 29 -13.81 -2.71 -0.16
CA SER A 29 -14.51 -3.97 -0.50
C SER A 29 -13.72 -5.22 -0.11
N VAL A 30 -12.40 -5.10 -0.03
CA VAL A 30 -11.48 -6.17 0.35
C VAL A 30 -10.83 -5.89 1.70
N ALA A 31 -11.38 -4.94 2.47
CA ALA A 31 -10.77 -4.51 3.73
C ALA A 31 -10.99 -5.49 4.88
N SER A 32 -11.98 -6.39 4.79
CA SER A 32 -12.26 -7.40 5.82
C SER A 32 -11.26 -8.55 5.78
N THR A 33 -10.96 -9.14 6.93
CA THR A 33 -9.96 -10.22 7.02
C THR A 33 -10.40 -11.47 6.24
N ASP A 34 -11.68 -11.82 6.28
CA ASP A 34 -12.26 -12.93 5.53
C ASP A 34 -12.17 -12.72 4.01
N ALA A 35 -12.37 -11.49 3.54
CA ALA A 35 -12.24 -11.10 2.14
C ALA A 35 -10.79 -11.27 1.67
N ILE A 36 -9.81 -10.79 2.45
CA ILE A 36 -8.38 -10.97 2.13
C ILE A 36 -8.03 -12.46 2.09
N ILE A 37 -8.46 -13.25 3.06
CA ILE A 37 -8.20 -14.68 3.08
C ILE A 37 -8.75 -15.33 1.80
N SER A 38 -9.98 -15.02 1.43
CA SER A 38 -10.65 -15.57 0.25
C SER A 38 -9.99 -15.16 -1.07
N LEU A 39 -9.22 -14.06 -1.10
CA LEU A 39 -8.45 -13.63 -2.28
C LEU A 39 -7.15 -14.41 -2.49
N PHE A 40 -6.57 -14.97 -1.41
CA PHE A 40 -5.26 -15.62 -1.45
C PHE A 40 -5.30 -17.13 -1.19
N TYR A 41 -6.36 -17.63 -0.57
CA TYR A 41 -6.47 -19.02 -0.13
C TYR A 41 -7.79 -19.65 -0.60
N GLU A 42 -7.72 -20.95 -0.87
CA GLU A 42 -8.92 -21.75 -1.10
C GLU A 42 -9.60 -22.04 0.24
N VAL A 43 -10.82 -21.51 0.40
CA VAL A 43 -11.62 -21.68 1.61
C VAL A 43 -12.52 -22.89 1.44
N SER A 44 -12.37 -23.87 2.34
CA SER A 44 -13.15 -25.10 2.35
C SER A 44 -14.18 -25.07 3.48
N GLU A 45 -15.41 -25.49 3.20
CA GLU A 45 -16.44 -25.68 4.22
C GLU A 45 -16.47 -27.15 4.64
N ILE A 46 -15.93 -27.45 5.82
CA ILE A 46 -15.79 -28.81 6.34
C ILE A 46 -16.71 -29.06 7.52
N LYS A 47 -17.00 -30.34 7.79
CA LYS A 47 -17.71 -30.72 9.00
C LYS A 47 -16.79 -30.55 10.20
N VAL A 48 -17.39 -30.24 11.33
CA VAL A 48 -16.67 -30.00 12.59
C VAL A 48 -15.80 -31.19 13.01
N ALA A 49 -16.27 -32.42 12.78
CA ALA A 49 -15.51 -33.64 13.05
C ALA A 49 -14.21 -33.79 12.23
N ASP A 50 -14.12 -33.11 11.08
CA ASP A 50 -12.97 -33.19 10.18
C ASP A 50 -11.94 -32.05 10.43
N VAL A 51 -12.21 -31.16 11.39
CA VAL A 51 -11.35 -30.02 11.73
C VAL A 51 -10.08 -30.52 12.40
N ARG A 52 -8.94 -30.03 11.91
CA ARG A 52 -7.62 -30.40 12.44
C ARG A 52 -6.91 -29.21 13.11
N PRO A 53 -6.02 -29.47 14.09
CA PRO A 53 -5.22 -28.42 14.73
C PRO A 53 -4.35 -27.60 13.77
N GLU A 54 -3.91 -28.21 12.66
CA GLU A 54 -3.13 -27.56 11.60
C GLU A 54 -3.94 -26.63 10.68
N ASP A 55 -5.27 -26.71 10.71
CA ASP A 55 -6.12 -25.87 9.87
C ASP A 55 -6.15 -24.42 10.40
N TYR A 56 -6.42 -23.48 9.48
CA TYR A 56 -6.58 -22.06 9.82
C TYR A 56 -8.05 -21.65 9.69
N ALA A 57 -8.52 -20.82 10.59
CA ALA A 57 -9.87 -20.27 10.52
C ALA A 57 -9.97 -19.23 9.39
N ALA A 58 -10.84 -19.47 8.41
CA ALA A 58 -11.10 -18.52 7.33
C ALA A 58 -12.08 -17.40 7.73
N ALA A 59 -12.85 -17.63 8.78
CA ALA A 59 -13.79 -16.69 9.40
C ALA A 59 -13.84 -16.94 10.91
N SER A 60 -14.31 -15.96 11.68
CA SER A 60 -14.45 -16.10 13.13
C SER A 60 -15.40 -17.26 13.46
N ILE A 61 -14.94 -18.19 14.28
CA ILE A 61 -15.71 -19.36 14.69
C ILE A 61 -16.27 -19.07 16.08
N ILE A 62 -17.58 -18.82 16.14
CA ILE A 62 -18.30 -18.47 17.36
C ILE A 62 -19.26 -19.60 17.67
N ASP A 63 -19.25 -20.09 18.91
CA ASP A 63 -20.22 -21.09 19.34
C ASP A 63 -21.59 -20.42 19.55
N THR A 64 -22.62 -20.99 18.92
CA THR A 64 -23.98 -20.44 18.97
C THR A 64 -24.64 -20.57 20.34
N GLU A 65 -24.15 -21.47 21.20
CA GLU A 65 -24.72 -21.67 22.55
C GLU A 65 -24.09 -20.75 23.60
N SER A 66 -22.76 -20.66 23.64
CA SER A 66 -22.05 -19.79 24.59
C SER A 66 -21.94 -18.34 24.12
N GLY A 67 -22.01 -18.09 22.81
CA GLY A 67 -21.66 -16.81 22.21
C GLY A 67 -20.16 -16.48 22.31
N GLU A 68 -19.33 -17.43 22.75
CA GLU A 68 -17.89 -17.26 22.86
C GLU A 68 -17.21 -17.50 21.51
N GLU A 69 -16.27 -16.62 21.19
CA GLU A 69 -15.42 -16.76 20.01
C GLU A 69 -14.32 -17.79 20.30
N LEU A 70 -14.41 -18.95 19.65
CA LEU A 70 -13.45 -20.05 19.81
C LEU A 70 -12.13 -19.73 19.10
N VAL A 71 -12.22 -19.25 17.85
CA VAL A 71 -11.05 -18.93 17.03
C VAL A 71 -11.34 -17.70 16.18
N HIS A 72 -10.46 -16.70 16.31
CA HIS A 72 -10.48 -15.50 15.48
C HIS A 72 -9.99 -15.79 14.07
N GLU A 73 -10.57 -15.12 13.06
CA GLU A 73 -10.18 -15.34 11.66
C GLU A 73 -8.69 -15.08 11.41
N GLY A 74 -8.11 -15.87 10.51
CA GLY A 74 -6.70 -15.81 10.15
C GLY A 74 -5.74 -16.46 11.16
N LYS A 75 -6.23 -16.95 12.30
CA LYS A 75 -5.43 -17.72 13.26
C LYS A 75 -5.47 -19.22 12.96
N GLN A 76 -4.39 -19.89 13.34
CA GLN A 76 -4.34 -21.35 13.38
C GLN A 76 -5.24 -21.82 14.53
N ILE A 77 -5.98 -22.91 14.30
CA ILE A 77 -6.94 -23.43 15.27
C ILE A 77 -6.21 -23.98 16.51
N GLY A 78 -5.21 -24.86 16.31
CA GLY A 78 -4.52 -25.51 17.42
C GLY A 78 -5.34 -26.63 18.08
N GLU A 79 -4.75 -27.35 19.03
CA GLU A 79 -5.36 -28.56 19.61
C GLU A 79 -6.57 -28.23 20.49
N GLU A 80 -6.41 -27.29 21.43
CA GLU A 80 -7.46 -26.91 22.38
C GLU A 80 -8.72 -26.38 21.67
N ALA A 81 -8.53 -25.50 20.68
CA ALA A 81 -9.66 -24.94 19.95
C ALA A 81 -10.28 -25.95 18.98
N ALA A 82 -9.51 -26.90 18.44
CA ALA A 82 -10.07 -27.97 17.61
C ALA A 82 -11.00 -28.87 18.42
N GLU A 83 -10.62 -29.23 19.65
CA GLU A 83 -11.49 -29.97 20.58
C GLU A 83 -12.73 -29.15 20.96
N ALA A 84 -12.58 -27.86 21.26
CA ALA A 84 -13.71 -26.98 21.56
C ALA A 84 -14.69 -26.87 20.38
N ILE A 85 -14.16 -26.75 19.16
CA ILE A 85 -14.96 -26.73 17.93
C ILE A 85 -15.69 -28.07 17.77
N GLN A 86 -15.00 -29.21 17.91
CA GLN A 86 -15.59 -30.55 17.81
C GLN A 86 -16.71 -30.83 18.82
N ASN A 87 -16.61 -30.24 20.01
CA ASN A 87 -17.64 -30.35 21.05
C ASN A 87 -18.75 -29.28 20.94
N SER A 88 -18.61 -28.32 20.04
CA SER A 88 -19.61 -27.26 19.83
C SER A 88 -20.83 -27.76 19.07
N SER A 89 -21.90 -26.97 19.12
CA SER A 89 -23.15 -27.22 18.40
C SER A 89 -23.06 -26.98 16.87
N LEU A 90 -21.91 -26.54 16.36
CA LEU A 90 -21.71 -26.19 14.96
C LEU A 90 -21.76 -27.43 14.05
N LYS A 91 -22.30 -27.27 12.84
CA LYS A 91 -22.37 -28.37 11.83
C LYS A 91 -21.22 -28.32 10.84
N LYS A 92 -20.80 -27.12 10.47
CA LYS A 92 -19.76 -26.86 9.48
C LYS A 92 -19.01 -25.58 9.84
N VAL A 93 -17.74 -25.53 9.46
CA VAL A 93 -16.86 -24.38 9.65
C VAL A 93 -16.08 -24.08 8.36
N ARG A 94 -15.77 -22.80 8.15
CA ARG A 94 -14.94 -22.34 7.03
C ARG A 94 -13.48 -22.31 7.46
N VAL A 95 -12.68 -23.17 6.84
CA VAL A 95 -11.24 -23.30 7.17
C VAL A 95 -10.39 -23.28 5.91
N ILE A 96 -9.10 -23.03 6.11
CA ILE A 96 -8.06 -23.18 5.10
C ILE A 96 -7.30 -24.45 5.47
N GLN A 97 -7.39 -25.46 4.60
CA GLN A 97 -6.66 -26.71 4.77
C GLN A 97 -5.39 -26.67 3.92
N ASN A 98 -4.26 -27.11 4.50
CA ASN A 98 -2.96 -27.21 3.80
C ASN A 98 -2.58 -25.96 2.98
N PRO A 99 -2.47 -24.76 3.58
CA PRO A 99 -2.14 -23.56 2.84
C PRO A 99 -0.77 -23.71 2.13
N SER A 100 -0.73 -23.41 0.83
CA SER A 100 0.50 -23.52 0.03
C SER A 100 1.61 -22.59 0.52
N ASP A 101 1.25 -21.45 1.10
CA ASP A 101 2.18 -20.50 1.72
C ASP A 101 1.49 -19.77 2.89
N THR A 102 2.13 -19.69 4.05
CA THR A 102 1.58 -19.02 5.25
C THR A 102 1.90 -17.53 5.33
N LEU A 103 2.59 -16.96 4.33
CA LEU A 103 3.06 -15.57 4.33
C LEU A 103 1.93 -14.54 4.58
N ILE A 104 0.78 -14.69 3.93
CA ILE A 104 -0.33 -13.74 4.11
C ILE A 104 -0.98 -13.92 5.48
N LEU A 105 -1.18 -15.16 5.94
CA LEU A 105 -1.69 -15.46 7.29
C LEU A 105 -0.79 -14.86 8.38
N ASN A 106 0.52 -15.06 8.28
CA ASN A 106 1.50 -14.44 9.19
C ASN A 106 1.47 -12.92 9.11
N THR A 107 1.21 -12.36 7.93
CA THR A 107 1.13 -10.92 7.73
C THR A 107 -0.11 -10.32 8.38
N ILE A 108 -1.27 -10.98 8.26
CA ILE A 108 -2.53 -10.63 8.94
C ILE A 108 -2.34 -10.66 10.46
N ALA A 109 -1.69 -11.71 10.98
CA ALA A 109 -1.42 -11.83 12.42
C ALA A 109 -0.53 -10.70 12.99
N GLU A 110 0.37 -10.12 12.19
CA GLU A 110 1.22 -8.99 12.60
C GLU A 110 0.52 -7.62 12.44
N GLU A 111 -0.70 -7.57 11.89
CA GLU A 111 -1.43 -6.32 11.70
C GLU A 111 -1.94 -5.70 12.99
N LYS A 112 -2.40 -6.49 13.96
CA LYS A 112 -2.85 -5.97 15.26
C LYS A 112 -3.73 -4.72 15.14
N LEU A 113 -4.73 -4.76 14.26
CA LEU A 113 -5.61 -3.62 13.98
C LEU A 113 -6.53 -3.29 15.16
N GLU A 114 -6.80 -4.28 16.01
CA GLU A 114 -7.60 -4.18 17.26
C GLU A 114 -7.10 -3.11 18.24
N VAL A 115 -5.84 -2.64 18.10
CA VAL A 115 -5.30 -1.53 18.91
C VAL A 115 -6.01 -0.20 18.60
N PHE A 116 -6.66 -0.10 17.45
CA PHE A 116 -7.40 1.09 17.03
C PHE A 116 -8.91 0.83 17.17
N ASP A 117 -9.58 1.72 17.89
CA ASP A 117 -11.03 1.70 18.02
C ASP A 117 -11.68 2.41 16.81
N ALA A 118 -12.39 1.64 15.99
CA ALA A 118 -13.11 2.12 14.80
C ALA A 118 -14.16 1.08 14.36
N ALA A 119 -15.08 1.49 13.49
CA ALA A 119 -16.28 0.71 13.15
C ALA A 119 -15.97 -0.52 12.28
N ASN A 120 -14.96 -0.41 11.41
CA ASN A 120 -14.58 -1.48 10.49
C ASN A 120 -13.06 -1.60 10.30
N ASP A 121 -12.61 -2.68 9.68
CA ASP A 121 -11.19 -2.95 9.45
C ASP A 121 -10.51 -1.93 8.52
N HIS A 122 -11.28 -1.32 7.61
CA HIS A 122 -10.79 -0.26 6.72
C HIS A 122 -10.36 0.97 7.52
N GLU A 123 -11.23 1.46 8.40
CA GLU A 123 -10.93 2.60 9.28
C GLU A 123 -9.78 2.29 10.24
N ARG A 124 -9.74 1.08 10.83
CA ARG A 124 -8.61 0.65 11.68
C ARG A 124 -7.29 0.65 10.92
N ALA A 125 -7.29 0.17 9.68
CA ALA A 125 -6.12 0.19 8.81
C ALA A 125 -5.69 1.63 8.45
N LEU A 126 -6.62 2.53 8.16
CA LEU A 126 -6.34 3.96 7.93
C LEU A 126 -5.70 4.61 9.15
N LEU A 127 -6.25 4.39 10.34
CA LEU A 127 -5.69 4.90 11.61
C LEU A 127 -4.28 4.36 11.84
N LYS A 128 -4.05 3.07 11.55
CA LYS A 128 -2.72 2.46 11.65
C LYS A 128 -1.74 3.13 10.70
N VAL A 129 -2.08 3.30 9.41
CA VAL A 129 -1.23 3.99 8.44
C VAL A 129 -0.95 5.43 8.87
N TYR A 130 -1.96 6.16 9.34
CA TYR A 130 -1.82 7.52 9.85
C TYR A 130 -0.82 7.60 11.01
N SER A 131 -0.95 6.71 12.00
CA SER A 131 -0.05 6.65 13.16
C SER A 131 1.42 6.45 12.77
N LYS A 132 1.67 5.71 11.67
CA LYS A 132 3.02 5.47 11.14
C LYS A 132 3.57 6.64 10.34
N LEU A 133 2.72 7.36 9.62
CA LEU A 133 3.12 8.52 8.81
C LEU A 133 3.29 9.79 9.65
N ARG A 134 2.52 9.93 10.73
CA ARG A 134 2.51 11.11 11.61
C ARG A 134 2.65 10.69 13.07
N PRO A 135 3.80 10.15 13.49
CA PRO A 135 4.01 9.76 14.88
C PRO A 135 3.82 10.96 15.81
N GLY A 136 3.08 10.77 16.90
CA GLY A 136 2.79 11.81 17.90
C GLY A 136 1.52 12.62 17.69
N ASN A 137 0.83 12.52 16.55
CA ASN A 137 -0.50 13.09 16.38
C ASN A 137 -1.57 12.05 16.72
N PRO A 138 -2.59 12.37 17.54
CA PRO A 138 -3.67 11.43 17.81
C PRO A 138 -4.41 11.10 16.50
N PRO A 139 -4.58 9.80 16.17
CA PRO A 139 -5.23 9.39 14.94
C PRO A 139 -6.74 9.61 15.06
N GLN A 140 -7.35 10.21 14.03
CA GLN A 140 -8.80 10.38 13.89
C GLN A 140 -9.19 9.85 12.52
N VAL A 141 -10.32 9.15 12.41
CA VAL A 141 -10.73 8.44 11.19
C VAL A 141 -10.80 9.41 10.00
N GLU A 142 -11.51 10.53 10.17
CA GLU A 142 -11.65 11.55 9.13
C GLU A 142 -10.30 12.09 8.63
N LYS A 143 -9.40 12.42 9.56
CA LYS A 143 -8.05 12.93 9.23
C LYS A 143 -7.18 11.86 8.58
N ALA A 144 -7.32 10.61 8.99
CA ALA A 144 -6.60 9.48 8.43
C ALA A 144 -7.05 9.20 7.00
N ALA A 145 -8.37 9.15 6.76
CA ALA A 145 -8.98 9.01 5.44
C ALA A 145 -8.55 10.17 4.52
N GLN A 146 -8.67 11.42 4.99
CA GLN A 146 -8.25 12.57 4.21
C GLN A 146 -6.75 12.52 3.85
N LEU A 147 -5.88 12.20 4.82
CA LEU A 147 -4.44 12.08 4.57
C LEU A 147 -4.16 11.00 3.51
N PHE A 148 -4.83 9.85 3.61
CA PHE A 148 -4.65 8.75 2.67
C PHE A 148 -5.12 9.14 1.26
N GLN A 149 -6.30 9.77 1.15
CA GLN A 149 -6.85 10.29 -0.09
C GLN A 149 -5.90 11.28 -0.77
N GLU A 150 -5.44 12.28 -0.03
CA GLU A 150 -4.49 13.27 -0.54
C GLU A 150 -3.15 12.63 -0.95
N LYS A 151 -2.72 11.56 -0.27
CA LYS A 151 -1.40 10.99 -0.53
C LYS A 151 -1.38 10.03 -1.71
N PHE A 152 -2.43 9.24 -1.90
CA PHE A 152 -2.43 8.13 -2.86
C PHE A 152 -3.42 8.31 -4.01
N PHE A 153 -4.49 9.09 -3.83
CA PHE A 153 -5.56 9.24 -4.82
C PHE A 153 -5.64 10.65 -5.45
N ASP A 154 -4.92 11.64 -4.91
CA ASP A 154 -4.83 12.98 -5.52
C ASP A 154 -3.72 13.05 -6.59
N ASP A 155 -4.15 13.19 -7.85
CA ASP A 155 -3.29 13.37 -9.02
C ASP A 155 -2.34 14.58 -8.95
N ASN A 156 -2.60 15.56 -8.09
CA ASN A 156 -1.67 16.67 -7.88
C ASN A 156 -0.46 16.27 -7.03
N ARG A 157 -0.62 15.25 -6.18
CA ARG A 157 0.37 14.83 -5.17
C ARG A 157 1.04 13.52 -5.52
N TYR A 158 0.30 12.57 -6.09
CA TYR A 158 0.82 11.29 -6.55
C TYR A 158 0.44 11.06 -8.01
N ARG A 159 1.42 10.73 -8.84
CA ARG A 159 1.18 10.28 -10.22
C ARG A 159 2.14 9.18 -10.59
N LEU A 160 1.58 8.06 -10.96
CA LEU A 160 2.27 6.96 -11.60
C LEU A 160 2.81 7.39 -12.98
N GLY A 161 2.07 8.27 -13.67
CA GLY A 161 2.37 8.73 -15.02
C GLY A 161 2.05 7.67 -16.08
N LYS A 162 1.91 8.09 -17.34
CA LYS A 162 1.53 7.19 -18.46
C LYS A 162 2.47 5.99 -18.58
N VAL A 163 3.78 6.24 -18.54
CA VAL A 163 4.80 5.17 -18.60
C VAL A 163 4.71 4.23 -17.40
N GLY A 164 4.43 4.74 -16.20
CA GLY A 164 4.28 3.91 -15.02
C GLY A 164 3.03 3.01 -15.11
N ARG A 165 1.89 3.58 -15.53
CA ARG A 165 0.63 2.85 -15.75
C ARG A 165 0.80 1.78 -16.83
N PHE A 166 1.40 2.14 -17.96
CA PHE A 166 1.77 1.21 -19.02
C PHE A 166 2.63 0.04 -18.51
N ARG A 167 3.63 0.31 -17.65
CA ARG A 167 4.48 -0.74 -17.09
C ARG A 167 3.74 -1.66 -16.13
N ILE A 168 2.88 -1.13 -15.26
CA ILE A 168 2.04 -1.95 -14.36
C ILE A 168 1.11 -2.84 -15.19
N ASN A 169 0.40 -2.25 -16.16
CA ASN A 169 -0.50 -2.96 -17.05
C ASN A 169 0.20 -4.09 -17.80
N ARG A 170 1.35 -3.80 -18.41
CA ARG A 170 2.14 -4.81 -19.12
C ARG A 170 2.71 -5.89 -18.19
N LYS A 171 3.05 -5.56 -16.96
CA LYS A 171 3.65 -6.50 -15.99
C LYS A 171 2.62 -7.49 -15.45
N PHE A 172 1.39 -7.03 -15.22
CA PHE A 172 0.33 -7.82 -14.60
C PHE A 172 -0.82 -8.16 -15.54
N ASP A 173 -0.64 -7.92 -16.84
CA ASP A 173 -1.63 -8.14 -17.90
C ASP A 173 -2.99 -7.50 -17.58
N LEU A 174 -2.96 -6.19 -17.27
CA LEU A 174 -4.14 -5.41 -16.93
C LEU A 174 -4.55 -4.47 -18.06
N ASP A 175 -5.85 -4.40 -18.33
CA ASP A 175 -6.45 -3.48 -19.30
C ASP A 175 -7.02 -2.23 -18.60
N VAL A 176 -6.11 -1.40 -18.08
CA VAL A 176 -6.46 -0.16 -17.37
C VAL A 176 -6.10 1.03 -18.24
N PRO A 177 -6.98 2.02 -18.42
CA PRO A 177 -6.66 3.23 -19.17
C PRO A 177 -5.38 3.95 -18.68
N GLU A 178 -4.57 4.46 -19.61
CA GLU A 178 -3.31 5.14 -19.29
C GLU A 178 -3.48 6.49 -18.57
N ASP A 179 -4.69 7.06 -18.59
CA ASP A 179 -5.07 8.25 -17.86
C ASP A 179 -5.33 7.98 -16.37
N GLN A 180 -5.41 6.71 -15.95
CA GLN A 180 -5.48 6.32 -14.54
C GLN A 180 -4.13 6.55 -13.83
N MET A 181 -3.99 7.73 -13.22
CA MET A 181 -2.70 8.24 -12.70
C MET A 181 -2.35 7.78 -11.28
N PHE A 182 -3.28 7.24 -10.50
CA PHE A 182 -3.02 6.71 -9.15
C PHE A 182 -3.06 5.18 -9.10
N ILE A 183 -2.47 4.59 -8.05
CA ILE A 183 -2.45 3.14 -7.83
C ILE A 183 -3.80 2.63 -7.29
N ARG A 184 -4.33 1.54 -7.86
CA ARG A 184 -5.61 0.94 -7.45
C ARG A 184 -5.39 -0.23 -6.50
N GLY A 185 -6.43 -0.61 -5.75
CA GLY A 185 -6.43 -1.82 -4.92
C GLY A 185 -6.05 -3.06 -5.71
N GLU A 186 -6.65 -3.25 -6.89
CA GLU A 186 -6.32 -4.34 -7.83
C GLU A 186 -4.85 -4.35 -8.24
N ASP A 187 -4.26 -3.18 -8.52
CA ASP A 187 -2.84 -3.10 -8.92
C ASP A 187 -1.95 -3.62 -7.79
N PHE A 188 -2.26 -3.23 -6.55
CA PHE A 188 -1.50 -3.65 -5.37
C PHE A 188 -1.74 -5.13 -5.02
N LEU A 189 -2.97 -5.62 -5.20
CA LEU A 189 -3.29 -7.04 -5.07
C LEU A 189 -2.44 -7.89 -6.03
N ARG A 190 -2.32 -7.48 -7.29
CA ARG A 190 -1.46 -8.15 -8.29
C ARG A 190 0.02 -8.11 -7.90
N VAL A 191 0.49 -7.02 -7.29
CA VAL A 191 1.87 -6.96 -6.74
C VAL A 191 2.07 -8.01 -5.66
N ILE A 192 1.12 -8.16 -4.72
CA ILE A 192 1.22 -9.18 -3.66
C ILE A 192 1.19 -10.59 -4.25
N GLN A 193 0.26 -10.87 -5.18
CA GLN A 193 0.18 -12.15 -5.88
C GLN A 193 1.49 -12.48 -6.62
N TYR A 194 2.06 -11.51 -7.32
CA TYR A 194 3.33 -11.69 -8.02
C TYR A 194 4.48 -12.02 -7.06
N ILE A 195 4.53 -11.42 -5.87
CA ILE A 195 5.51 -11.75 -4.83
C ILE A 195 5.33 -13.19 -4.33
N LEU A 196 4.09 -13.65 -4.16
CA LEU A 196 3.79 -15.04 -3.78
C LEU A 196 4.17 -16.03 -4.89
N ASP A 197 3.89 -15.71 -6.15
CA ASP A 197 4.27 -16.52 -7.30
C ASP A 197 5.81 -16.64 -7.42
N LEU A 198 6.54 -15.54 -7.15
CA LEU A 198 8.01 -15.57 -7.08
C LEU A 198 8.53 -16.47 -5.96
N ARG A 199 7.92 -16.40 -4.77
CA ARG A 199 8.33 -17.16 -3.60
C ARG A 199 8.09 -18.66 -3.78
N SER A 200 6.92 -19.02 -4.31
CA SER A 200 6.54 -20.41 -4.58
C SER A 200 7.18 -21.00 -5.84
N ASN A 201 7.87 -20.18 -6.66
CA ASN A 201 8.33 -20.54 -8.00
C ASN A 201 7.19 -21.15 -8.85
N ARG A 202 5.98 -20.61 -8.71
CA ARG A 202 4.79 -21.15 -9.38
C ARG A 202 5.01 -21.22 -10.89
N VAL A 203 4.64 -22.37 -11.46
CA VAL A 203 4.71 -22.64 -12.89
C VAL A 203 3.30 -22.59 -13.45
N ASP A 204 3.14 -21.93 -14.60
CA ASP A 204 1.90 -21.93 -15.36
C ASP A 204 1.66 -23.33 -15.94
N PRO A 205 0.53 -24.00 -15.61
CA PRO A 205 0.23 -25.33 -16.10
C PRO A 205 0.16 -25.43 -17.63
N ASN A 206 -0.21 -24.35 -18.31
CA ASN A 206 -0.40 -24.34 -19.76
C ASN A 206 0.93 -24.20 -20.52
N THR A 207 1.84 -23.39 -20.00
CA THR A 207 3.10 -23.05 -20.69
C THR A 207 4.32 -23.76 -20.13
N GLY A 208 4.22 -24.33 -18.92
CA GLY A 208 5.35 -24.95 -18.21
C GLY A 208 6.43 -23.95 -17.78
N ARG A 209 6.16 -22.64 -17.88
CA ARG A 209 7.09 -21.56 -17.52
C ARG A 209 6.70 -20.96 -16.17
N LYS A 210 7.67 -20.36 -15.47
CA LYS A 210 7.39 -19.64 -14.23
C LYS A 210 6.44 -18.47 -14.50
N VAL A 211 5.40 -18.35 -13.69
CA VAL A 211 4.43 -17.24 -13.75
C VAL A 211 5.12 -15.92 -13.45
N ALA A 212 6.06 -15.93 -12.51
CA ALA A 212 6.80 -14.76 -12.09
C ALA A 212 8.32 -15.00 -12.14
N GLN A 213 9.05 -13.96 -12.52
CA GLN A 213 10.51 -13.95 -12.54
C GLN A 213 11.07 -12.70 -11.86
N VAL A 214 12.21 -12.83 -11.19
CA VAL A 214 12.94 -11.71 -10.61
C VAL A 214 13.45 -10.83 -11.76
N ASP A 215 13.09 -9.55 -11.72
CA ASP A 215 13.48 -8.60 -12.75
C ASP A 215 14.96 -8.23 -12.64
N ASP A 216 15.63 -8.17 -13.79
CA ASP A 216 16.97 -7.62 -13.90
C ASP A 216 16.90 -6.08 -13.93
N ILE A 217 17.58 -5.44 -12.97
CA ILE A 217 17.61 -4.00 -12.80
C ILE A 217 18.40 -3.32 -13.94
N ASP A 218 19.35 -4.02 -14.56
CA ASP A 218 20.18 -3.49 -15.63
C ASP A 218 19.58 -3.69 -17.02
N HIS A 219 18.48 -4.45 -17.12
CA HIS A 219 17.74 -4.59 -18.36
C HIS A 219 17.28 -3.21 -18.87
N LEU A 220 17.65 -2.86 -20.10
CA LEU A 220 17.39 -1.52 -20.66
C LEU A 220 15.89 -1.19 -20.72
N GLY A 221 15.00 -2.17 -20.86
CA GLY A 221 13.55 -1.96 -20.75
C GLY A 221 13.08 -1.46 -19.38
N ASN A 222 13.90 -1.61 -18.34
CA ASN A 222 13.66 -1.07 -16.99
C ASN A 222 14.36 0.28 -16.78
N ARG A 223 15.25 0.69 -17.68
CA ARG A 223 15.91 2.00 -17.71
C ARG A 223 15.11 2.95 -18.62
N ARG A 224 14.96 4.20 -18.21
CA ARG A 224 14.29 5.23 -19.02
C ARG A 224 15.25 6.41 -19.22
N LEU A 225 15.45 6.78 -20.48
CA LEU A 225 16.09 8.04 -20.82
C LEU A 225 15.06 9.16 -20.70
N ARG A 226 15.41 10.21 -19.96
CA ARG A 226 14.60 11.43 -19.88
C ARG A 226 15.27 12.50 -20.72
N THR A 227 14.50 13.10 -21.62
CA THR A 227 14.95 14.17 -22.48
C THR A 227 14.88 15.53 -21.75
N LEU A 228 15.55 16.54 -22.30
CA LEU A 228 15.65 17.87 -21.67
C LEU A 228 14.28 18.54 -21.49
N ASP A 229 13.38 18.36 -22.46
CA ASP A 229 12.00 18.85 -22.42
C ASP A 229 11.20 18.19 -21.29
N GLU A 230 11.31 16.87 -21.09
CA GLU A 230 10.65 16.19 -19.97
C GLU A 230 11.11 16.73 -18.61
N LEU A 231 12.42 16.91 -18.45
CA LEU A 231 12.99 17.48 -17.22
C LEU A 231 12.56 18.93 -17.01
N ALA A 232 12.54 19.74 -18.07
CA ALA A 232 12.09 21.12 -18.01
C ALA A 232 10.60 21.23 -17.66
N VAL A 233 9.75 20.40 -18.28
CA VAL A 233 8.30 20.36 -18.01
C VAL A 233 8.02 19.94 -16.57
N GLU A 234 8.75 18.96 -16.03
CA GLU A 234 8.59 18.50 -14.64
C GLU A 234 8.87 19.65 -13.65
N GLU A 235 9.92 20.43 -13.87
CA GLU A 235 10.28 21.54 -13.00
C GLU A 235 9.37 22.75 -13.17
N LEU A 236 8.96 23.09 -14.40
CA LEU A 236 7.94 24.12 -14.64
C LEU A 236 6.63 23.78 -13.93
N ARG A 237 6.22 22.51 -13.97
CA ARG A 237 5.04 22.04 -13.26
C ARG A 237 5.17 22.22 -11.74
N LYS A 238 6.33 21.90 -11.15
CA LYS A 238 6.58 22.15 -9.72
C LYS A 238 6.52 23.65 -9.39
N GLY A 239 7.01 24.50 -10.29
CA GLY A 239 6.87 25.96 -10.23
C GLY A 239 5.40 26.40 -10.19
N PHE A 240 4.62 25.97 -11.18
CA PHE A 240 3.18 26.28 -11.27
C PHE A 240 2.37 25.76 -10.09
N LEU A 241 2.68 24.57 -9.55
CA LEU A 241 2.03 24.06 -8.34
C LEU A 241 2.30 24.96 -7.12
N LYS A 242 3.51 25.51 -7.01
CA LYS A 242 3.86 26.46 -5.93
C LYS A 242 3.17 27.80 -6.15
N LEU A 243 3.18 28.31 -7.38
CA LEU A 243 2.47 29.53 -7.76
C LEU A 243 0.98 29.43 -7.45
N ARG A 244 0.33 28.31 -7.79
CA ARG A 244 -1.08 28.04 -7.48
C ARG A 244 -1.36 28.18 -5.99
N ARG A 245 -0.54 27.55 -5.13
CA ARG A 245 -0.68 27.63 -3.67
C ARG A 245 -0.58 29.08 -3.17
N THR A 246 0.44 29.81 -3.60
CA THR A 246 0.64 31.21 -3.21
C THR A 246 -0.51 32.10 -3.67
N VAL A 247 -1.04 31.89 -4.87
CA VAL A 247 -2.21 32.62 -5.37
C VAL A 247 -3.44 32.31 -4.53
N GLN A 248 -3.72 31.03 -4.24
CA GLN A 248 -4.83 30.60 -3.39
C GLN A 248 -4.75 31.20 -1.98
N GLU A 249 -3.59 31.16 -1.35
CA GLU A 249 -3.35 31.79 -0.03
C GLU A 249 -3.63 33.30 -0.07
N ARG A 250 -3.16 34.00 -1.11
CA ARG A 250 -3.39 35.46 -1.26
C ARG A 250 -4.86 35.80 -1.52
N MET A 251 -5.57 35.00 -2.33
CA MET A 251 -7.00 35.19 -2.57
C MET A 251 -7.83 34.96 -1.31
N SER A 252 -7.38 34.08 -0.40
CA SER A 252 -8.08 33.85 0.87
C SER A 252 -7.89 34.98 1.89
N VAL A 253 -6.85 35.81 1.75
CA VAL A 253 -6.49 36.85 2.72
C VAL A 253 -6.94 38.24 2.25
N LYS A 254 -6.98 38.48 0.94
CA LYS A 254 -7.36 39.77 0.37
C LYS A 254 -8.87 39.86 0.13
N ASP A 255 -9.45 41.02 0.40
CA ASP A 255 -10.84 41.28 0.05
C ASP A 255 -11.01 41.32 -1.49
N PRO A 256 -12.10 40.75 -2.03
CA PRO A 256 -12.34 40.71 -3.48
C PRO A 256 -12.29 42.09 -4.14
N ASP A 257 -12.73 43.12 -3.43
CA ASP A 257 -12.80 44.50 -3.90
C ASP A 257 -11.43 45.21 -3.90
N GLU A 258 -10.44 44.69 -3.16
CA GLU A 258 -9.08 45.23 -3.11
C GLU A 258 -8.17 44.63 -4.20
N VAL A 259 -8.56 43.51 -4.83
CA VAL A 259 -7.78 42.88 -5.90
C VAL A 259 -8.07 43.55 -7.23
N ALA A 260 -7.40 44.67 -7.49
CA ALA A 260 -7.57 45.42 -8.73
C ALA A 260 -7.06 44.69 -9.98
N LYS A 261 -5.99 43.87 -9.88
CA LYS A 261 -5.42 43.12 -11.00
C LYS A 261 -5.01 41.70 -10.62
N ILE A 262 -5.25 40.75 -11.53
CA ILE A 262 -4.81 39.35 -11.39
C ILE A 262 -3.28 39.25 -11.22
N ALA A 263 -2.53 40.15 -11.86
CA ALA A 263 -1.08 40.22 -11.72
C ALA A 263 -0.60 40.44 -10.28
N ASP A 264 -1.41 41.08 -9.42
CA ASP A 264 -1.06 41.37 -8.02
C ASP A 264 -1.06 40.10 -7.15
N LEU A 265 -1.72 39.04 -7.63
CA LEU A 265 -1.72 37.73 -6.98
C LEU A 265 -0.50 36.90 -7.38
N VAL A 266 0.10 37.15 -8.55
CA VAL A 266 1.17 36.34 -9.14
C VAL A 266 2.55 36.89 -8.77
N ASN A 267 3.43 36.06 -8.22
CA ASN A 267 4.83 36.42 -7.95
C ASN A 267 5.79 35.66 -8.87
N SER A 268 6.31 36.35 -9.88
CA SER A 268 7.24 35.79 -10.88
C SER A 268 8.62 35.41 -10.31
N LYS A 269 9.00 35.90 -9.11
CA LYS A 269 10.30 35.57 -8.50
C LYS A 269 10.42 34.09 -8.09
N ILE A 270 9.29 33.44 -7.82
CA ILE A 270 9.26 32.04 -7.34
C ILE A 270 9.69 31.07 -8.46
N ASP A 271 9.30 31.34 -9.71
CA ASP A 271 9.69 30.51 -10.87
C ASP A 271 11.14 30.74 -11.30
N LEU A 272 11.62 31.98 -11.26
CA LEU A 272 13.00 32.33 -11.63
C LEU A 272 14.05 31.71 -10.71
N GLN A 273 13.76 31.58 -9.42
CA GLN A 273 14.68 30.93 -8.47
C GLN A 273 14.80 29.42 -8.72
N ARG A 274 13.70 28.74 -9.10
CA ARG A 274 13.73 27.33 -9.47
C ARG A 274 14.45 27.08 -10.79
N HIS A 275 14.25 27.94 -11.79
CA HIS A 275 14.96 27.85 -13.05
C HIS A 275 16.49 27.96 -12.85
N ARG A 276 16.95 28.83 -11.95
CA ARG A 276 18.37 28.90 -11.55
C ARG A 276 18.89 27.64 -10.85
N LEU A 277 18.07 26.96 -10.05
CA LEU A 277 18.43 25.68 -9.42
C LEU A 277 18.56 24.55 -10.46
N LEU A 278 17.66 24.53 -11.44
CA LEU A 278 17.67 23.56 -12.55
C LEU A 278 18.94 23.73 -13.41
N LEU A 279 19.30 24.97 -13.73
CA LEU A 279 20.55 25.28 -14.43
C LEU A 279 21.79 24.89 -13.62
N ARG A 280 21.74 24.92 -12.28
CA ARG A 280 22.82 24.43 -11.42
C ARG A 280 22.88 22.91 -11.39
N SER A 281 21.75 22.20 -11.33
CA SER A 281 21.74 20.73 -11.36
C SER A 281 22.17 20.17 -12.71
N LEU A 282 21.88 20.86 -13.82
CA LEU A 282 22.36 20.49 -15.16
C LEU A 282 23.85 20.78 -15.38
N ARG A 283 24.44 21.68 -14.58
CA ARG A 283 25.88 22.00 -14.60
C ARG A 283 26.70 21.16 -13.62
N ALA A 284 26.06 20.37 -12.76
CA ALA A 284 26.77 19.46 -11.88
C ALA A 284 27.38 18.32 -12.72
N GLU A 285 28.70 18.26 -12.77
CA GLU A 285 29.42 17.21 -13.48
C GLU A 285 29.06 15.81 -12.95
N PRO A 286 29.09 14.77 -13.80
CA PRO A 286 28.76 13.41 -13.41
C PRO A 286 29.92 12.81 -12.59
N GLY A 287 30.00 13.14 -11.29
CA GLY A 287 31.10 12.64 -10.45
C GLY A 287 30.96 12.78 -8.93
N GLY A 288 29.97 13.50 -8.40
CA GLY A 288 29.81 13.66 -6.95
C GLY A 288 28.77 12.70 -6.37
N ARG A 289 29.21 11.67 -5.62
CA ARG A 289 28.29 10.92 -4.74
C ARG A 289 27.66 11.89 -3.73
N PRO A 290 26.37 11.74 -3.38
CA PRO A 290 25.80 12.53 -2.30
C PRO A 290 26.43 12.11 -0.98
N ASP A 291 26.97 13.08 -0.25
CA ASP A 291 27.57 12.92 1.07
C ASP A 291 26.66 12.11 2.00
N GLN A 292 27.14 10.94 2.43
CA GLN A 292 26.63 10.30 3.64
C GLN A 292 27.15 11.09 4.83
N PRO A 293 26.32 11.43 5.84
CA PRO A 293 26.83 12.04 7.05
C PRO A 293 27.77 11.04 7.73
N ALA A 294 29.02 11.47 7.92
CA ALA A 294 30.05 10.69 8.60
C ALA A 294 29.55 10.28 9.99
N LEU A 295 29.40 8.97 10.20
CA LEU A 295 29.40 8.36 11.51
C LEU A 295 30.76 8.68 12.15
N GLN A 296 30.79 9.70 13.00
CA GLN A 296 31.89 9.90 13.94
C GLN A 296 31.87 8.75 14.94
N SER A 297 32.83 7.84 14.79
CA SER A 297 33.27 6.95 15.85
C SER A 297 33.74 7.78 17.04
N ARG A 298 33.06 7.68 18.17
CA ARG A 298 33.66 7.95 19.48
C ARG A 298 33.95 6.61 20.14
N ALA A 299 35.22 6.42 20.45
CA ALA A 299 35.70 5.49 21.46
C ALA A 299 35.08 5.84 22.83
#